data_AF-A0AAU5DU70-F1
#
_entry.id   AF-A0AAU5DU70-F1
#
_cell.length_a   1.000
_cell.length_b   1.000
_cell.length_c   1.000
_cell.angle_alpha   90.00
_cell.angle_beta   90.00
_cell.angle_gamma   90.00
#
_symmetry.space_group_name_H-M   'P 1'
#
loop_
_entity.id
_entity.type
_entity.pdbx_description
1 polymer ?
#
loop_
_entity_poly.entity_id
_entity_poly.type
_entity_poly.pdbx_seq_one_letter_code
_entity_poly.pdbx_strand_id
1 'polypeptide(L)'
;MGRAARSTGLTPVRRSAFPYDVTVLSPLTFDLPQAQTGQEWSGTLLMPHGSRPPTIPDDLAQAAAEAGVDTGGWSPAEARQLLTFLGEAGPGPVRTDRIGMIIAALAGRP
;
A
#
# COMPACT_ATOMS: atom_id res chain seq x y z
N MET A 1 29.34 25.46 23.86
CA MET A 1 27.87 25.56 23.72
C MET A 1 27.57 25.63 22.22
N GLY A 2 27.46 24.47 21.57
CA GLY A 2 27.42 24.34 20.10
C GLY A 2 25.97 24.35 19.60
N ARG A 3 25.64 25.31 18.75
CA ARG A 3 24.31 25.50 18.15
C ARG A 3 24.12 24.42 17.08
N ALA A 4 23.20 23.48 17.29
CA ALA A 4 22.85 22.47 16.29
C ALA A 4 22.28 23.17 15.05
N ALA A 5 22.98 23.04 13.92
CA ALA A 5 22.53 23.52 12.63
C ALA A 5 21.29 22.71 12.23
N ARG A 6 20.13 23.37 12.15
CA ARG A 6 18.92 22.76 11.59
C ARG A 6 19.16 22.60 10.09
N SER A 7 19.26 21.37 9.60
CA SER A 7 19.28 21.14 8.15
C SER A 7 17.90 21.44 7.59
N THR A 8 17.73 22.60 6.97
CA THR A 8 16.53 22.99 6.19
C THR A 8 16.51 22.32 4.81
N GLY A 9 16.87 21.03 4.74
CA GLY A 9 16.89 20.25 3.50
C GLY A 9 15.80 19.19 3.51
N LEU A 10 15.09 19.03 2.39
CA LEU A 10 14.19 17.90 2.19
C LEU A 10 15.02 16.62 2.10
N THR A 11 14.83 15.68 3.03
CA THR A 11 15.48 14.37 2.98
C THR A 11 14.52 13.36 2.34
N PRO A 12 14.87 12.78 1.18
CA PRO A 12 14.02 11.77 0.55
C PRO A 12 14.08 10.46 1.37
N VAL A 13 12.90 9.90 1.67
CA VAL A 13 12.76 8.66 2.43
C VAL A 13 11.95 7.64 1.63
N ARG A 14 12.35 6.37 1.75
CA ARG A 14 11.59 5.18 1.37
C ARG A 14 10.60 4.86 2.48
N ARG A 15 9.32 4.74 2.13
CA ARG A 15 8.27 4.24 3.02
C ARG A 15 8.04 2.75 2.79
N SER A 16 8.20 1.94 3.82
CA SER A 16 7.83 0.52 3.84
C SER A 16 6.60 0.37 4.73
N ALA A 17 5.47 0.01 4.13
CA ALA A 17 4.27 -0.34 4.87
C ALA A 17 4.24 -1.86 5.03
N PHE A 18 4.28 -2.33 6.28
CA PHE A 18 4.15 -3.74 6.59
C PHE A 18 2.67 -4.09 6.84
N PRO A 19 2.25 -5.34 6.60
CA PRO A 19 0.87 -5.78 6.80
C PRO A 19 0.38 -5.78 8.27
N TYR A 20 1.15 -5.19 9.20
CA TYR A 20 0.87 -5.15 10.65
C TYR A 20 1.05 -3.73 11.21
N ASP A 21 0.48 -2.72 10.56
CA ASP A 21 0.41 -1.31 10.99
C ASP A 21 1.75 -0.58 11.26
N VAL A 22 2.89 -1.22 11.05
CA VAL A 22 4.20 -0.57 11.15
C VAL A 22 4.53 0.11 9.81
N THR A 23 4.73 1.43 9.88
CA THR A 23 5.30 2.20 8.76
C THR A 23 6.75 2.52 9.09
N VAL A 24 7.69 1.96 8.32
CA VAL A 24 9.11 2.28 8.44
C VAL A 24 9.49 3.32 7.39
N LEU A 25 10.20 4.37 7.82
CA LEU A 25 10.80 5.35 6.94
C LEU A 25 12.31 5.15 6.94
N SER A 26 12.88 4.90 5.77
CA SER A 26 14.32 4.75 5.60
C SER A 26 14.84 5.82 4.65
N PRO A 27 15.89 6.57 4.98
CA PRO A 27 16.52 7.51 4.05
C PRO A 27 16.92 6.80 2.74
N LEU A 28 16.69 7.44 1.60
CA LEU A 28 17.08 6.88 0.29
C LEU A 28 18.57 7.00 -0.01
N THR A 29 19.24 7.97 0.62
CA THR A 29 20.68 8.18 0.51
C THR A 29 21.38 7.62 1.75
N PHE A 30 22.38 6.75 1.54
CA PHE A 30 23.22 6.15 2.59
C PHE A 30 24.13 7.18 3.29
N ASP A 31 24.27 8.39 2.76
CA ASP A 31 25.03 9.48 3.36
C ASP A 31 24.24 10.19 4.47
N LEU A 32 23.66 9.43 5.40
CA LEU A 32 23.50 9.99 6.73
C LEU A 32 24.89 10.04 7.36
N PRO A 33 25.42 11.22 7.71
CA PRO A 33 26.66 11.27 8.46
C PRO A 33 26.50 10.36 9.68
N GLN A 34 27.40 9.39 9.88
CA GLN A 34 27.39 8.51 11.07
C GLN A 34 27.30 9.31 12.39
N ALA A 35 27.70 10.58 12.37
CA ALA A 35 27.52 11.54 13.44
C ALA A 35 26.06 11.81 13.87
N GLN A 36 25.06 11.35 13.10
CA GLN A 36 23.63 11.50 13.40
C GLN A 36 22.94 10.19 13.79
N THR A 37 23.68 9.08 13.89
CA THR A 37 23.14 7.82 14.40
C THR A 37 22.70 8.01 15.86
N GLY A 38 21.41 7.80 16.14
CA GLY A 38 20.81 7.99 17.47
C GLY A 38 20.28 9.40 17.76
N GLN A 39 20.34 10.34 16.82
CA GLN A 39 19.65 11.63 16.97
C GLN A 39 18.17 11.51 16.56
N GLU A 40 17.30 12.11 17.36
CA GLU A 40 15.88 12.25 17.06
C GLU A 40 15.67 13.20 15.87
N TRP A 41 14.83 12.79 14.93
CA TRP A 41 14.47 13.60 13.77
C TRP A 41 13.12 14.27 14.04
N SER A 42 13.09 15.60 13.92
CA SER A 42 11.86 16.39 14.03
C SER A 42 11.58 17.12 12.72
N GLY A 43 10.38 16.99 12.18
CA GLY A 43 9.97 17.71 10.96
C GLY A 43 8.58 17.29 10.48
N THR A 44 8.08 17.95 9.43
CA THR A 44 6.81 17.58 8.80
C THR A 44 7.06 16.54 7.72
N LEU A 45 6.49 15.35 7.89
CA LEU A 45 6.50 14.33 6.86
C LEU A 45 5.49 14.67 5.77
N LEU A 46 5.98 15.16 4.63
CA LEU A 46 5.18 15.29 3.43
C LEU A 46 5.09 13.93 2.74
N MET A 47 4.07 13.15 3.08
CA MET A 47 3.70 12.00 2.26
C MET A 47 2.88 12.53 1.09
N PRO A 48 3.38 12.52 -0.17
CA PRO A 48 2.45 12.52 -1.27
C PRO A 48 1.53 11.34 -1.01
N HIS A 49 0.25 11.61 -0.74
CA HIS A 49 -0.79 10.60 -0.73
C HIS A 49 -0.99 10.16 -2.18
N GLY A 50 0.07 9.60 -2.77
CA GLY A 50 0.01 8.88 -4.02
C GLY A 50 -0.91 7.71 -3.76
N SER A 51 -2.14 7.85 -4.23
CA SER A 51 -3.08 6.77 -4.43
C SER A 51 -2.44 5.82 -5.42
N ARG A 52 -1.47 5.01 -4.96
CA ARG A 52 -1.03 3.87 -5.74
C ARG A 52 -2.28 3.05 -5.97
N PRO A 53 -2.76 2.91 -7.22
CA PRO A 53 -3.91 2.09 -7.48
C PRO A 53 -3.57 0.69 -6.94
N PRO A 54 -4.46 0.10 -6.14
CA PRO A 54 -4.24 -1.26 -5.71
C PRO A 54 -3.99 -2.15 -6.94
N THR A 55 -2.93 -2.95 -6.91
CA THR A 55 -2.67 -3.93 -7.97
C THR A 55 -3.67 -5.07 -7.80
N ILE A 56 -4.46 -5.32 -8.85
CA ILE A 56 -5.39 -6.46 -8.89
C ILE A 56 -4.57 -7.75 -9.02
N PRO A 57 -4.78 -8.75 -8.14
CA PRO A 57 -4.15 -10.07 -8.26
C PRO A 57 -4.53 -10.78 -9.56
N ASP A 58 -3.59 -11.52 -10.15
CA ASP A 58 -3.76 -12.18 -11.46
C ASP A 58 -4.96 -13.16 -11.49
N ASP A 59 -5.19 -13.88 -10.40
CA ASP A 59 -6.29 -14.84 -10.29
C ASP A 59 -7.67 -14.18 -10.23
N LEU A 60 -7.76 -13.03 -9.55
CA LEU A 60 -8.96 -12.19 -9.56
C LEU A 60 -9.18 -11.57 -10.95
N ALA A 61 -8.11 -11.10 -11.61
CA ALA A 61 -8.19 -10.55 -12.95
C ALA A 61 -8.65 -11.59 -13.98
N GLN A 62 -8.13 -12.82 -13.88
CA GLN A 62 -8.52 -13.94 -14.71
C GLN A 62 -10.00 -14.30 -14.51
N ALA A 63 -10.45 -14.46 -13.25
CA ALA A 63 -11.84 -14.78 -12.95
C ALA A 63 -12.82 -13.69 -13.41
N ALA A 64 -12.41 -12.42 -13.30
CA ALA A 64 -13.22 -11.30 -13.80
C ALA A 64 -13.33 -11.31 -15.34
N ALA A 65 -12.22 -11.59 -16.04
CA ALA A 65 -12.22 -11.73 -17.48
C ALA A 65 -13.11 -12.90 -17.95
N GLU A 66 -13.05 -14.04 -17.25
CA GLU A 66 -13.89 -15.21 -17.54
C GLU A 66 -15.39 -14.93 -17.30
N ALA A 67 -15.71 -14.13 -16.28
CA ALA A 67 -17.08 -13.73 -15.99
C ALA A 67 -17.57 -12.55 -16.85
N GLY A 68 -16.69 -11.92 -17.65
CA GLY A 68 -17.02 -10.74 -18.45
C GLY A 68 -17.29 -9.49 -17.62
N VAL A 69 -16.66 -9.38 -16.44
CA VAL A 69 -16.95 -8.33 -15.46
C VAL A 69 -15.79 -7.35 -15.32
N ASP A 70 -16.07 -6.05 -15.27
CA ASP A 70 -15.05 -5.01 -15.13
C ASP A 70 -14.63 -4.79 -13.67
N THR A 71 -13.35 -5.01 -13.38
CA THR A 71 -12.73 -4.71 -12.08
C THR A 71 -12.32 -3.25 -11.91
N GLY A 72 -12.35 -2.45 -12.98
CA GLY A 72 -12.01 -1.03 -12.99
C GLY A 72 -13.07 -0.11 -12.37
N GLY A 73 -14.30 -0.62 -12.17
CA GLY A 73 -15.43 0.16 -11.66
C GLY A 73 -15.40 0.46 -10.15
N TRP A 74 -14.41 -0.02 -9.40
CA TRP A 74 -14.31 0.23 -7.96
C TRP A 74 -13.74 1.61 -7.64
N SER A 75 -14.31 2.25 -6.63
CA SER A 75 -13.62 3.35 -5.96
C SER A 75 -12.32 2.82 -5.31
N PRO A 76 -11.29 3.68 -5.14
CA PRO A 76 -10.04 3.26 -4.49
C PRO A 76 -10.22 2.70 -3.06
N ALA A 77 -11.25 3.12 -2.34
CA ALA A 77 -11.57 2.64 -1.00
C ALA A 77 -12.15 1.21 -1.04
N GLU A 78 -13.12 0.97 -1.94
CA GLU A 78 -13.72 -0.35 -2.14
C GLU A 78 -12.66 -1.36 -2.61
N ALA A 79 -11.83 -0.98 -3.60
CA ALA A 79 -10.77 -1.85 -4.09
C ALA A 79 -9.79 -2.24 -2.97
N ARG A 80 -9.46 -1.30 -2.06
CA ARG A 80 -8.60 -1.61 -0.92
C ARG A 80 -9.25 -2.62 0.04
N GLN A 81 -10.52 -2.44 0.39
CA GLN A 81 -11.23 -3.36 1.29
C GLN A 81 -11.36 -4.77 0.70
N LEU A 82 -11.74 -4.87 -0.58
CA LEU A 82 -11.91 -6.15 -1.26
C LEU A 82 -10.59 -6.91 -1.41
N LEU A 83 -9.50 -6.20 -1.69
CA LEU A 83 -8.19 -6.82 -1.79
C LEU A 83 -7.61 -7.21 -0.43
N THR A 84 -7.89 -6.46 0.64
CA THR A 84 -7.58 -6.91 2.00
C THR A 84 -8.34 -8.20 2.32
N PHE A 85 -9.65 -8.22 2.07
CA PHE A 85 -10.48 -9.41 2.25
C PHE A 85 -9.96 -10.60 1.42
N LEU A 86 -9.55 -10.39 0.17
CA LEU A 86 -8.98 -11.46 -0.64
C LEU A 86 -7.59 -11.90 -0.14
N GLY A 87 -6.76 -10.95 0.32
CA GLY A 87 -5.40 -11.21 0.82
C GLY A 87 -5.35 -12.00 2.14
N GLU A 88 -6.38 -11.88 2.98
CA GLU A 88 -6.53 -12.69 4.19
C GLU A 88 -6.78 -14.18 3.89
N ALA A 89 -7.26 -14.51 2.69
CA ALA A 89 -7.35 -15.88 2.22
C ALA A 89 -6.06 -16.25 1.48
N GLY A 90 -5.22 -17.04 2.16
CA GLY A 90 -4.10 -17.72 1.53
C GLY A 90 -4.55 -18.65 0.39
N PRO A 91 -3.62 -19.19 -0.41
CA PRO A 91 -3.95 -20.05 -1.55
C PRO A 91 -4.83 -21.24 -1.13
N GLY A 92 -5.88 -21.52 -1.90
CA GLY A 92 -6.76 -22.67 -1.67
C GLY A 92 -8.25 -22.35 -1.83
N PRO A 93 -9.13 -23.28 -1.38
CA PRO A 93 -10.57 -23.21 -1.64
C PRO A 93 -11.22 -21.92 -1.15
N VAL A 94 -10.82 -21.44 0.03
CA VAL A 94 -11.35 -20.19 0.61
C VAL A 94 -11.07 -18.99 -0.28
N ARG A 95 -9.91 -18.95 -0.93
CA ARG A 95 -9.56 -17.87 -1.86
C ARG A 95 -10.43 -17.92 -3.11
N THR A 96 -10.65 -19.11 -3.67
CA THR A 96 -11.55 -19.33 -4.81
C THR A 96 -12.98 -18.90 -4.48
N ASP A 97 -13.50 -19.27 -3.30
CA ASP A 97 -14.84 -18.86 -2.87
C ASP A 97 -14.96 -17.34 -2.73
N ARG A 98 -13.93 -16.70 -2.15
CA ARG A 98 -13.89 -15.22 -2.02
C ARG A 98 -13.83 -14.53 -3.38
N ILE A 99 -13.07 -15.06 -4.34
CA ILE A 99 -13.08 -14.56 -5.72
C ILE A 99 -14.49 -14.67 -6.30
N GLY A 100 -15.15 -15.81 -6.16
CA GLY A 100 -16.54 -16.00 -6.61
C GLY A 100 -17.51 -14.98 -6.02
N MET A 101 -17.41 -14.70 -4.71
CA MET A 101 -18.22 -13.67 -4.06
C MET A 101 -17.97 -12.27 -4.62
N ILE A 102 -16.70 -11.91 -4.87
CA ILE A 102 -16.32 -10.61 -5.44
C ILE A 102 -16.90 -10.45 -6.85
N ILE A 103 -16.79 -11.49 -7.69
CA ILE A 103 -17.33 -11.49 -9.05
C ILE A 103 -18.86 -11.39 -9.04
N ALA A 104 -19.54 -12.15 -8.17
CA ALA A 104 -21.00 -12.07 -8.05
C ALA A 104 -21.47 -10.68 -7.63
N ALA A 105 -20.76 -10.03 -6.70
CA ALA A 105 -21.07 -8.67 -6.28
C ALA A 105 -20.89 -7.64 -7.40
N LEU A 106 -19.87 -7.82 -8.26
CA LEU A 106 -19.65 -6.97 -9.41
C LEU A 106 -20.70 -7.18 -10.52
N ALA A 107 -21.10 -8.42 -10.79
CA ALA A 107 -22.10 -8.73 -11.81
C ALA A 107 -23.51 -8.23 -11.45
N GLY A 108 -23.80 -8.05 -10.16
CA GLY A 108 -25.06 -7.49 -9.67
C GLY A 108 -25.14 -5.96 -9.65
N ARG A 109 -24.11 -5.24 -10.15
CA ARG A 109 -24.15 -3.78 -10.25
C ARG A 109 -25.05 -3.37 -11.44
N PRO A 110 -25.99 -2.42 -11.24
CA PRO A 110 -26.90 -1.96 -12.29
C PRO A 110 -26.20 -1.17 -13.40
#